data_AF-A0AAV3Y681-F1
#
_entry.id   AF-A0AAV3Y681-F1
#
_cell.length_a   1.000
_cell.length_b   1.000
_cell.length_c   1.000
_cell.angle_alpha   90.00
_cell.angle_beta   90.00
_cell.angle_gamma   90.00
#
_symmetry.space_group_name_H-M   'P 1'
#
loop_
_entity.id
_entity.type
_entity.pdbx_description
1 polymer ?
#
loop_
_entity_poly.entity_id
_entity_poly.type
_entity_poly.pdbx_seq_one_letter_code
_entity_poly.pdbx_strand_id
1 'polypeptide(L)'
;MESIKELMKIGKEMGLTGKDLQDFISAERDRAEKKEKEERDRAKEEQEHLDRLEKDRLDREERAERRELEKLQVEAVKSNTATPSKPDVNTMLQPRMPLLMESRDQLDSYLARFEMQAKVNKWLEEQWFMCLSNLLTG
;
A
#
# COMPACT_ATOMS: atom_id res chain seq x y z
N MET A 1 3.91 -31.68 43.04
CA MET A 1 2.94 -31.47 44.13
C MET A 1 3.24 -32.48 45.21
N GLU A 2 3.83 -32.05 46.32
CA GLU A 2 4.06 -32.92 47.48
C GLU A 2 2.70 -33.39 48.00
N SER A 3 2.57 -34.69 48.26
CA SER A 3 1.30 -35.24 48.74
C SER A 3 1.05 -34.76 50.16
N ILE A 4 -0.20 -34.46 50.52
CA ILE A 4 -0.60 -34.05 51.89
C ILE A 4 -0.07 -35.03 52.96
N LYS A 5 0.11 -36.31 52.60
CA LYS A 5 0.72 -37.34 53.44
C LYS A 5 2.20 -37.11 53.74
N GLU A 6 2.96 -36.56 52.79
CA GLU A 6 4.37 -36.22 52.96
C GLU A 6 4.53 -34.98 53.83
N LEU A 7 3.72 -33.93 53.59
CA LEU A 7 3.67 -32.73 54.44
C LEU A 7 3.29 -33.06 55.89
N MET A 8 2.34 -33.98 56.09
CA MET A 8 2.01 -34.50 57.42
C MET A 8 3.16 -35.26 58.08
N LYS A 9 3.92 -36.05 57.30
CA LYS A 9 5.05 -36.82 57.82
C LYS A 9 6.20 -35.90 58.23
N ILE A 10 6.52 -34.92 57.38
CA ILE A 10 7.53 -33.89 57.63
C ILE A 10 7.15 -33.08 58.88
N GLY A 11 5.90 -32.61 58.98
CA GLY A 11 5.45 -31.84 60.15
C GLY A 11 5.49 -32.66 61.45
N LYS A 12 5.17 -33.96 61.41
CA LYS A 12 5.33 -34.86 62.57
C LYS A 12 6.80 -35.12 62.92
N GLU A 13 7.68 -35.27 61.94
CA GLU A 13 9.13 -35.40 62.15
C GLU A 13 9.75 -34.11 62.74
N MET A 14 9.17 -32.95 62.44
CA MET A 14 9.52 -31.67 63.08
C MET A 14 8.89 -31.50 64.48
N GLY A 15 8.16 -32.49 64.99
CA GLY A 15 7.55 -32.46 66.32
C GLY A 15 6.28 -31.61 66.43
N LEU A 16 5.72 -31.14 65.30
CA LEU A 16 4.48 -30.37 65.28
C LEU A 16 3.29 -31.31 65.46
N THR A 17 2.38 -30.96 66.37
CA THR A 17 1.20 -31.77 66.67
C THR A 17 -0.06 -30.92 66.76
N GLY A 18 -1.21 -31.53 66.46
CA GLY A 18 -2.50 -30.88 66.55
C GLY A 18 -2.62 -29.65 65.63
N LYS A 19 -2.78 -28.48 66.23
CA LYS A 19 -3.09 -27.22 65.53
C LYS A 19 -1.91 -26.67 64.73
N ASP A 20 -0.70 -26.77 65.27
CA ASP A 20 0.52 -26.30 64.60
C ASP A 20 0.84 -27.11 63.33
N LEU A 21 0.52 -28.41 63.33
CA LEU A 21 0.65 -29.27 62.15
C LEU A 21 -0.35 -28.89 61.06
N GLN A 22 -1.58 -28.54 61.46
CA GLN A 22 -2.63 -28.12 60.55
C GLN A 22 -2.34 -26.75 59.92
N ASP A 23 -1.79 -25.82 60.72
CA ASP A 23 -1.37 -24.51 60.25
C ASP A 23 -0.18 -24.62 59.29
N PHE A 24 0.79 -25.51 59.57
CA PHE A 24 1.91 -25.79 58.67
C PHE A 24 1.46 -26.30 57.29
N ILE A 25 0.56 -27.30 57.27
CA ILE A 25 0.05 -27.87 56.01
C ILE A 25 -0.75 -26.82 55.23
N SER A 26 -1.54 -25.99 55.91
CA SER A 26 -2.33 -24.94 55.27
C SER A 26 -1.43 -23.85 54.70
N ALA A 27 -0.43 -23.40 55.45
CA ALA A 27 0.54 -22.41 54.99
C ALA A 27 1.36 -22.88 53.79
N GLU A 28 1.74 -24.16 53.76
CA GLU A 28 2.50 -24.71 52.64
C GLU A 28 1.63 -24.90 51.38
N ARG A 29 0.35 -25.25 51.54
CA ARG A 29 -0.62 -25.26 50.43
C ARG A 29 -0.87 -23.86 49.89
N ASP A 30 -1.09 -22.87 50.76
CA ASP A 30 -1.29 -21.48 50.36
C ASP A 30 -0.06 -20.93 49.62
N ARG A 31 1.16 -21.29 50.07
CA ARG A 31 2.40 -20.95 49.37
C ARG A 31 2.50 -21.59 48.00
N ALA A 32 2.15 -22.87 47.88
CA ALA A 32 2.16 -23.58 46.61
C ALA A 32 1.15 -22.97 45.63
N GLU A 33 -0.08 -22.71 46.07
CA GLU A 33 -1.13 -22.12 45.24
C GLU A 33 -0.78 -20.69 44.83
N LYS A 34 -0.18 -19.90 45.74
CA LYS A 34 0.30 -18.56 45.41
C LYS A 34 1.42 -18.58 44.36
N LYS A 35 2.36 -19.51 44.46
CA LYS A 35 3.43 -19.68 43.45
C LYS A 35 2.87 -20.09 42.09
N GLU A 36 1.96 -21.06 42.06
CA GLU A 36 1.32 -21.50 40.82
C GLU A 36 0.53 -20.37 40.17
N LYS A 37 -0.18 -19.57 40.96
CA LYS A 37 -0.89 -18.39 40.48
C LYS A 37 0.05 -17.33 39.93
N GLU A 38 1.14 -17.03 40.62
CA GLU A 38 2.16 -16.09 40.14
C GLU A 38 2.84 -16.58 38.84
N GLU A 39 3.14 -17.87 38.71
CA GLU A 39 3.67 -18.43 37.47
C GLU A 39 2.65 -18.33 36.33
N ARG A 40 1.38 -18.63 36.60
CA ARG A 40 0.32 -18.54 35.61
C ARG A 40 0.06 -17.11 35.17
N ASP A 41 0.12 -16.16 36.09
CA ASP A 41 -0.06 -14.74 35.79
C ASP A 41 1.15 -14.22 34.99
N ARG A 42 2.39 -14.59 35.34
CA ARG A 42 3.58 -14.25 34.53
C ARG A 42 3.52 -14.85 33.13
N ALA A 43 3.10 -16.12 33.00
CA ALA A 43 2.97 -16.78 31.70
C ALA A 43 1.92 -16.09 30.83
N LYS A 44 0.81 -15.62 31.44
CA LYS A 44 -0.20 -14.83 30.73
C LYS A 44 0.33 -13.47 30.31
N GLU A 45 1.04 -12.76 31.19
CA GLU A 45 1.62 -11.46 30.86
C GLU A 45 2.63 -11.56 29.72
N GLU A 46 3.47 -12.61 29.73
CA GLU A 46 4.42 -12.88 28.65
C GLU A 46 3.70 -13.20 27.33
N GLN A 47 2.65 -14.02 27.39
CA GLN A 47 1.83 -14.34 26.22
C GLN A 47 1.10 -13.10 25.67
N GLU A 48 0.50 -12.27 26.53
CA GLU A 48 -0.14 -11.01 26.12
C GLU A 48 0.86 -10.02 25.53
N HIS A 49 2.10 -10.00 26.04
CA HIS A 49 3.17 -9.18 25.49
C HIS A 49 3.59 -9.66 24.09
N LEU A 50 3.75 -10.97 23.90
CA LEU A 50 4.05 -11.57 22.60
C LEU A 50 2.93 -11.32 21.58
N ASP A 51 1.67 -11.53 21.96
CA ASP A 51 0.50 -11.27 21.12
C ASP A 51 0.42 -9.79 20.72
N ARG A 52 0.75 -8.88 21.64
CA ARG A 52 0.78 -7.44 21.36
C ARG A 52 1.90 -7.09 20.37
N LEU A 53 3.07 -7.70 20.52
CA LEU A 53 4.21 -7.50 19.63
C LEU A 53 3.90 -8.04 18.22
N GLU A 54 3.26 -9.20 18.13
CA GLU A 54 2.85 -9.79 16.86
C GLU A 54 1.78 -8.94 16.16
N LYS A 55 0.77 -8.47 16.91
CA LYS A 55 -0.24 -7.53 16.38
C LYS A 55 0.38 -6.23 15.87
N ASP A 56 1.32 -5.64 16.62
CA ASP A 56 2.02 -4.43 16.18
C ASP A 56 2.87 -4.68 14.92
N ARG A 57 3.51 -5.85 14.81
CA ARG A 57 4.24 -6.24 13.60
C ARG A 57 3.31 -6.36 12.40
N LEU A 58 2.18 -7.04 12.57
CA LEU A 58 1.19 -7.25 11.51
C LEU A 58 0.59 -5.91 11.04
N ASP A 59 0.22 -5.03 11.97
CA ASP A 59 -0.31 -3.70 11.65
C ASP A 59 0.72 -2.83 10.92
N ARG A 60 2.01 -2.90 11.29
CA ARG A 60 3.07 -2.20 10.55
C ARG A 60 3.23 -2.72 9.13
N GLU A 61 3.14 -4.04 8.94
CA GLU A 61 3.24 -4.68 7.63
C GLU A 61 2.05 -4.30 6.75
N GLU A 62 0.82 -4.38 7.27
CA GLU A 62 -0.40 -3.96 6.57
C GLU A 62 -0.35 -2.47 6.19
N ARG A 63 0.13 -1.59 7.08
CA ARG A 63 0.33 -0.16 6.78
C ARG A 63 1.42 0.09 5.77
N ALA A 64 2.43 -0.78 5.67
CA ALA A 64 3.47 -0.67 4.65
C ALA A 64 2.91 -1.09 3.29
N GLU A 65 2.24 -2.24 3.22
CA GLU A 65 1.61 -2.76 2.00
C GLU A 65 0.54 -1.78 1.47
N ARG A 66 -0.31 -1.24 2.35
CA ARG A 66 -1.30 -0.23 1.96
C ARG A 66 -0.63 1.02 1.38
N ARG A 67 0.50 1.45 1.94
CA ARG A 67 1.27 2.59 1.42
C ARG A 67 1.92 2.28 0.07
N GLU A 68 2.38 1.05 -0.16
CA GLU A 68 2.91 0.63 -1.46
C GLU A 68 1.80 0.56 -2.51
N LEU A 69 0.64 -0.01 -2.18
CA LEU A 69 -0.54 -0.02 -3.05
C LEU A 69 -1.02 1.38 -3.39
N GLU A 70 -1.04 2.29 -2.41
CA GLU A 70 -1.41 3.70 -2.64
C GLU A 70 -0.40 4.40 -3.54
N LYS A 71 0.91 4.16 -3.36
CA LYS A 71 1.95 4.67 -4.28
C LYS A 71 1.78 4.14 -5.70
N LEU A 72 1.55 2.84 -5.85
CA LEU A 72 1.32 2.20 -7.16
C LEU A 72 0.05 2.74 -7.82
N GLN A 73 -1.03 2.98 -7.07
CA GLN A 73 -2.24 3.60 -7.59
C GLN A 73 -2.00 5.05 -7.98
N VAL A 74 -1.27 5.83 -7.18
CA VAL A 74 -0.91 7.22 -7.52
C VAL A 74 0.01 7.25 -8.74
N GLU A 75 0.91 6.30 -8.90
CA GLU A 75 1.80 6.19 -10.05
C GLU A 75 1.05 5.73 -11.30
N ALA A 76 0.11 4.78 -11.17
CA ALA A 76 -0.78 4.35 -12.25
C ALA A 76 -1.76 5.46 -12.67
N VAL A 77 -2.28 6.23 -11.71
CA VAL A 77 -3.07 7.43 -12.01
C VAL A 77 -2.19 8.49 -12.63
N LYS A 78 -0.96 8.75 -12.15
CA LYS A 78 -0.04 9.71 -12.79
C LYS A 78 0.41 9.28 -14.18
N SER A 79 0.48 7.99 -14.49
CA SER A 79 0.77 7.51 -15.84
C SER A 79 -0.46 7.55 -16.75
N ASN A 80 -1.68 7.38 -16.20
CA ASN A 80 -2.93 7.59 -16.95
C ASN A 80 -3.39 9.06 -17.04
N THR A 81 -2.99 9.91 -16.10
CA THR A 81 -3.19 11.37 -16.08
C THR A 81 -1.91 12.11 -16.43
N ALA A 82 -0.88 11.41 -16.91
CA ALA A 82 -0.05 11.95 -17.96
C ALA A 82 -1.02 12.18 -19.10
N THR A 83 -1.71 13.32 -19.02
CA THR A 83 -2.32 13.98 -20.16
C THR A 83 -1.36 13.72 -21.30
N PRO A 84 -1.81 13.13 -22.42
CA PRO A 84 -1.01 13.30 -23.63
C PRO A 84 -0.79 14.79 -23.68
N SER A 85 0.44 15.24 -23.46
CA SER A 85 0.84 16.60 -23.80
C SER A 85 0.20 16.77 -25.15
N LYS A 86 -0.82 17.63 -25.25
CA LYS A 86 -1.45 17.93 -26.53
C LYS A 86 -0.26 18.07 -27.45
N PRO A 87 -0.08 17.20 -28.46
CA PRO A 87 1.06 17.37 -29.34
C PRO A 87 0.95 18.81 -29.74
N ASP A 88 2.01 19.57 -29.44
CA ASP A 88 2.07 20.99 -29.74
C ASP A 88 1.54 21.09 -31.17
N VAL A 89 0.34 21.65 -31.33
CA VAL A 89 -0.43 21.46 -32.57
C VAL A 89 0.41 21.98 -33.74
N ASN A 90 1.30 22.92 -33.45
CA ASN A 90 2.33 23.45 -34.32
C ASN A 90 3.38 22.45 -34.83
N THR A 91 3.75 21.40 -34.08
CA THR A 91 4.81 20.47 -34.50
C THR A 91 4.25 19.30 -35.33
N MET A 92 2.99 18.91 -35.13
CA MET A 92 2.33 17.87 -35.95
C MET A 92 1.68 18.42 -37.23
N LEU A 93 1.36 19.70 -37.27
CA LEU A 93 0.73 20.37 -38.41
C LEU A 93 1.74 21.07 -39.31
N GLN A 94 2.90 20.44 -39.54
CA GLN A 94 3.75 20.82 -40.67
C GLN A 94 3.41 19.92 -41.87
N PRO A 95 2.44 20.30 -42.72
CA PRO A 95 2.26 19.66 -44.01
C PRO A 95 3.59 19.61 -44.73
N ARG A 96 4.03 18.40 -45.12
CA ARG A 96 5.11 18.20 -46.09
C ARG A 96 4.65 18.55 -47.50
N MET A 97 3.98 19.71 -47.64
CA MET A 97 3.51 20.23 -48.90
C MET A 97 4.33 21.48 -49.24
N PRO A 98 4.74 21.65 -50.51
CA PRO A 98 5.30 22.91 -50.96
C PRO A 98 4.35 24.08 -50.66
N LEU A 99 4.92 25.25 -50.36
CA LEU A 99 4.16 26.50 -50.22
C LEU A 99 3.43 26.82 -51.53
N LEU A 100 2.25 27.45 -51.43
CA LEU A 100 1.51 27.89 -52.61
C LEU A 100 2.33 28.96 -53.35
N MET A 101 2.69 28.70 -54.61
CA MET A 101 3.24 29.74 -55.47
C MET A 101 2.14 30.30 -56.37
N GLU A 102 1.59 31.46 -56.01
CA GLU A 102 0.50 32.13 -56.75
C GLU A 102 0.81 32.37 -58.24
N SER A 103 2.09 32.45 -58.60
CA SER A 103 2.55 32.64 -59.98
C SER A 103 2.55 31.38 -60.85
N ARG A 104 2.48 30.18 -60.25
CA ARG A 104 2.63 28.90 -60.95
C ARG A 104 1.56 27.86 -60.63
N ASP A 105 0.96 27.91 -59.44
CA ASP A 105 -0.01 26.92 -58.99
C ASP A 105 -1.45 27.41 -59.19
N GLN A 106 -2.30 26.57 -59.77
CA GLN A 106 -3.75 26.79 -59.77
C GLN A 106 -4.31 26.46 -58.39
N LEU A 107 -4.98 27.42 -57.76
CA LEU A 107 -5.48 27.32 -56.39
C LEU A 107 -6.35 26.08 -56.15
N ASP A 108 -7.26 25.76 -57.08
CA ASP A 108 -8.15 24.59 -56.98
C ASP A 108 -7.36 23.26 -56.95
N SER A 109 -6.30 23.16 -57.75
CA SER A 109 -5.43 21.99 -57.79
C SER A 109 -4.59 21.85 -56.52
N TYR A 110 -4.21 22.97 -55.90
CA TYR A 110 -3.48 23.00 -54.63
C TYR A 110 -4.37 22.57 -53.46
N LEU A 111 -5.59 23.08 -53.39
CA LEU A 111 -6.58 22.70 -52.37
C LEU A 111 -6.94 21.21 -52.45
N ALA A 112 -7.11 20.66 -53.65
CA ALA A 112 -7.37 19.23 -53.83
C ALA A 112 -6.24 18.34 -53.26
N ARG A 113 -4.98 18.74 -53.44
CA ARG A 113 -3.81 18.04 -52.86
C ARG A 113 -3.80 18.17 -51.34
N PHE A 114 -4.13 19.35 -50.82
CA PHE A 114 -4.22 19.61 -49.39
C PHE A 114 -5.29 18.73 -48.74
N GLU A 115 -6.49 18.67 -49.31
CA GLU A 115 -7.58 17.83 -48.79
C GLU A 115 -7.23 16.35 -48.82
N MET A 116 -6.58 15.89 -49.90
CA MET A 116 -6.11 14.51 -49.99
C MET A 116 -5.11 14.21 -48.87
N GLN A 117 -4.17 15.11 -48.62
CA GLN A 117 -3.18 14.97 -47.56
C GLN A 117 -3.83 15.01 -46.17
N ALA A 118 -4.79 15.91 -45.94
CA ALA A 118 -5.52 16.03 -44.69
C ALA A 118 -6.35 14.77 -44.39
N LYS A 119 -6.98 14.18 -45.41
CA LYS A 119 -7.72 12.90 -45.32
C LYS A 119 -6.78 11.73 -45.02
N VAL A 120 -5.63 11.65 -45.69
CA VAL A 120 -4.63 10.59 -45.45
C VAL A 120 -4.04 10.67 -44.04
N ASN A 121 -3.77 11.86 -43.54
CA ASN A 121 -3.25 12.08 -42.19
C ASN A 121 -4.33 12.16 -41.10
N LYS A 122 -5.61 12.00 -41.46
CA LYS A 122 -6.77 12.06 -40.56
C LYS A 122 -6.79 13.32 -39.69
N TRP A 123 -6.49 14.46 -40.30
CA TRP A 123 -6.58 15.74 -39.60
C TRP A 123 -8.04 16.08 -39.28
N LEU A 124 -8.28 16.61 -38.08
CA LEU A 124 -9.59 17.13 -37.70
C LEU A 124 -9.91 18.36 -38.54
N GLU A 125 -11.15 18.53 -38.99
CA GLU A 125 -11.58 19.65 -39.85
C GLU A 125 -11.25 21.03 -39.22
N GLU A 126 -11.35 21.13 -37.90
CA GLU A 126 -10.97 22.31 -37.11
C GLU A 126 -9.49 22.71 -37.29
N GLN A 127 -8.64 21.75 -37.61
CA GLN A 127 -7.20 21.96 -37.79
C GLN A 127 -6.83 22.28 -39.25
N TRP A 128 -7.72 22.04 -40.22
CA TRP A 128 -7.44 22.26 -41.63
C TRP A 128 -7.17 23.73 -41.92
N PHE A 129 -7.97 24.63 -41.33
CA PHE A 129 -7.79 26.06 -41.49
C PHE A 129 -6.43 26.54 -40.95
N MET A 130 -6.01 26.08 -39.77
CA MET A 130 -4.72 26.43 -39.17
C MET A 130 -3.53 25.92 -40.00
N CYS A 131 -3.65 24.74 -40.62
CA CYS A 131 -2.62 24.21 -41.51
C CYS A 131 -2.56 24.99 -42.82
N LEU A 132 -3.73 25.31 -43.37
CA LEU A 132 -3.85 26.01 -44.63
C LEU A 132 -3.30 27.43 -44.52
N SER A 133 -3.58 28.14 -43.42
CA SER A 133 -3.01 29.48 -43.17
C SER A 133 -1.49 29.50 -43.11
N ASN A 134 -0.84 28.41 -42.68
CA ASN A 134 0.62 28.30 -42.65
C ASN A 134 1.24 28.01 -44.03
N LEU A 135 0.45 27.46 -44.96
CA LEU A 135 0.89 27.06 -46.31
C LEU A 135 0.67 28.13 -47.37
N LEU A 136 -0.27 29.02 -47.11
CA LEU A 136 -0.54 30.20 -47.94
C LEU A 136 0.45 31.28 -47.50
N THR A 137 1.45 31.56 -48.34
CA THR A 137 2.25 32.77 -48.19
C THR A 137 1.37 33.97 -48.53
N GLY A 138 1.16 34.87 -47.57
CA GLY A 138 0.54 36.17 -47.83
C GLY A 138 1.44 37.11 -48.62
#